data_AF-A0A1V4X5C0-F1
#
_entry.id   AF-A0A1V4X5C0-F1
#
_cell.length_a   1.000
_cell.length_b   1.000
_cell.length_c   1.000
_cell.angle_alpha   90.00
_cell.angle_beta   90.00
_cell.angle_gamma   90.00
#
_symmetry.space_group_name_H-M   'P 1'
#
loop_
_entity.id
_entity.type
_entity.pdbx_description
1 polymer ?
#
loop_
_entity_poly.entity_id
_entity_poly.type
_entity_poly.pdbx_seq_one_letter_code
_entity_poly.pdbx_strand_id
1 'polypeptide(L)'
;MSPADLRHLKEILADFRIKHTLLPDYSETLDGESWSDYQKLAPGGTRIASVRKMGEASKTLQLGRSLADLDTAASSLENRFGIPVLTLGYPVGIRETDRFFQALEDLAGMETSRKYSWERGRLVDSYIDAHKYVFGKRAILYGEIDFVVALASLLDEIGMVPVLCATGAASDRFKELVSAIVEHHFPDMQVVDDTDFATILERCRTIQPDIIIGNSKGYYLARKLGIPLIRVGFPIHDRIGAQRILSVGYEGTQQLFDRIVNGLLESRQEKTSVGYSYM
;
A
#
# COMPACT_ATOMS: atom_id res chain seq x y z
N MET A 1 3.19 -5.70 0.74
CA MET A 1 1.93 -6.14 1.37
C MET A 1 2.24 -6.98 2.59
N SER A 2 1.40 -6.94 3.61
CA SER A 2 1.49 -7.79 4.80
C SER A 2 0.78 -9.14 4.59
N PRO A 3 0.96 -10.12 5.48
CA PRO A 3 0.11 -11.30 5.53
C PRO A 3 -1.40 -10.99 5.64
N ALA A 4 -1.79 -9.98 6.42
CA ALA A 4 -3.18 -9.54 6.51
C ALA A 4 -3.72 -9.02 5.17
N ASP A 5 -2.93 -8.25 4.42
CA ASP A 5 -3.32 -7.80 3.08
C ASP A 5 -3.59 -9.00 2.16
N LEU A 6 -2.71 -10.01 2.17
CA LEU A 6 -2.88 -11.20 1.33
C LEU A 6 -4.14 -12.01 1.71
N ARG A 7 -4.46 -12.15 2.99
CA ARG A 7 -5.71 -12.79 3.43
C ARG A 7 -6.92 -12.00 2.95
N HIS A 8 -6.91 -10.68 3.11
CA HIS A 8 -8.01 -9.83 2.68
C HIS A 8 -8.23 -9.88 1.17
N LEU A 9 -7.17 -9.89 0.35
CA LEU A 9 -7.30 -10.10 -1.09
C LEU A 9 -7.93 -11.46 -1.42
N LYS A 10 -7.56 -12.54 -0.71
CA LYS A 10 -8.16 -13.87 -0.89
C LYS A 10 -9.64 -13.90 -0.51
N GLU A 11 -10.01 -13.21 0.56
CA GLU A 11 -11.41 -13.03 0.98
C GLU A 11 -12.20 -12.32 -0.12
N ILE A 12 -11.72 -11.17 -0.61
CA ILE A 12 -12.36 -10.43 -1.70
C ILE A 12 -12.54 -11.31 -2.93
N LEU A 13 -11.49 -12.01 -3.39
CA LEU A 13 -11.59 -12.92 -4.53
C LEU A 13 -12.61 -14.05 -4.30
N ALA A 14 -12.73 -14.55 -3.08
CA ALA A 14 -13.71 -15.57 -2.71
C ALA A 14 -15.15 -15.04 -2.76
N ASP A 15 -15.39 -13.79 -2.36
CA ASP A 15 -16.70 -13.13 -2.46
C ASP A 15 -17.15 -12.93 -3.91
N PHE A 16 -16.21 -12.70 -4.83
CA PHE A 16 -16.43 -12.72 -6.28
C PHE A 16 -16.50 -14.13 -6.88
N ARG A 17 -16.39 -15.19 -6.05
CA ARG A 17 -16.36 -16.60 -6.47
C ARG A 17 -15.24 -16.92 -7.47
N ILE A 18 -14.16 -16.14 -7.46
CA ILE A 18 -13.02 -16.32 -8.33
C ILE A 18 -12.11 -17.39 -7.74
N LYS A 19 -12.02 -18.54 -8.43
CA LYS A 19 -11.01 -19.54 -8.14
C LYS A 19 -9.64 -19.01 -8.57
N HIS A 20 -8.72 -18.89 -7.62
CA HIS A 20 -7.44 -18.24 -7.85
C HIS A 20 -6.26 -19.05 -7.33
N THR A 21 -5.07 -18.72 -7.84
CA THR A 21 -3.77 -19.07 -7.26
C THR A 21 -3.06 -17.77 -6.95
N LEU A 22 -2.83 -17.48 -5.67
CA LEU A 22 -2.00 -16.35 -5.25
C LEU A 22 -0.53 -16.77 -5.26
N LEU A 23 0.35 -16.00 -5.91
CA LEU A 23 1.79 -16.27 -5.98
C LEU A 23 2.58 -14.95 -5.90
N PRO A 24 3.50 -14.79 -4.93
CA PRO A 24 3.71 -15.64 -3.77
C PRO A 24 2.57 -15.50 -2.75
N ASP A 25 2.17 -16.59 -2.10
CA ASP A 25 1.30 -16.56 -0.92
C ASP A 25 2.14 -16.78 0.35
N TYR A 26 2.22 -15.77 1.21
CA TYR A 26 2.82 -15.85 2.54
C TYR A 26 1.85 -15.44 3.66
N SER A 27 0.54 -15.47 3.38
CA SER A 27 -0.52 -15.09 4.32
C SER A 27 -0.52 -15.90 5.61
N GLU A 28 -0.24 -17.20 5.52
CA GLU A 28 -0.24 -18.12 6.67
C GLU A 28 1.18 -18.38 7.20
N THR A 29 2.18 -18.44 6.30
CA THR A 29 3.54 -18.84 6.67
C THR A 29 4.27 -17.79 7.52
N LEU A 30 3.88 -16.52 7.40
CA LEU A 30 4.48 -15.39 8.14
C LEU A 30 3.56 -14.78 9.21
N ASP A 31 2.39 -15.38 9.46
CA ASP A 31 1.44 -14.97 10.52
C ASP A 31 0.51 -16.13 10.94
N GLY A 32 1.10 -17.32 11.14
CA GLY A 32 0.37 -18.52 11.53
C GLY A 32 0.07 -18.60 13.03
N GLU A 33 -0.71 -19.60 13.42
CA GLU A 33 -1.03 -19.89 14.81
C GLU A 33 0.18 -20.39 15.63
N SER A 34 0.05 -20.37 16.95
CA SER A 34 1.03 -21.01 17.84
C SER A 34 0.86 -22.53 17.80
N TRP A 35 1.95 -23.27 17.70
CA TRP A 35 1.94 -24.74 17.68
C TRP A 35 2.33 -25.33 19.03
N SER A 36 1.68 -26.44 19.41
CA SER A 36 2.12 -27.28 20.52
C SER A 36 3.45 -27.98 20.23
N ASP A 37 3.68 -28.31 18.96
CA ASP A 37 4.83 -29.05 18.48
C ASP A 37 5.59 -28.26 17.41
N TYR A 38 6.91 -28.32 17.43
CA TYR A 38 7.76 -27.60 16.49
C TYR A 38 7.51 -28.08 15.05
N GLN A 39 7.17 -27.16 14.15
CA GLN A 39 7.13 -27.40 12.72
C GLN A 39 8.37 -26.80 12.05
N LYS A 40 9.11 -27.62 11.31
CA LYS A 40 10.30 -27.16 10.57
C LYS A 40 9.97 -26.15 9.48
N LEU A 41 8.79 -26.29 8.86
CA LEU A 41 8.27 -25.37 7.86
C LEU A 41 6.86 -24.99 8.26
N ALA A 42 6.58 -23.69 8.29
CA ALA A 42 5.23 -23.21 8.53
C ALA A 42 4.29 -23.72 7.43
N PRO A 43 3.06 -24.16 7.78
CA PRO A 43 2.06 -24.56 6.81
C PRO A 43 1.57 -23.35 6.00
N GLY A 44 0.91 -23.64 4.87
CA GLY A 44 0.38 -22.63 3.96
C GLY A 44 1.24 -22.44 2.72
N GLY A 45 1.10 -21.26 2.11
CA GLY A 45 1.79 -20.88 0.89
C GLY A 45 1.26 -21.51 -0.40
N THR A 46 1.78 -21.02 -1.53
CA THR A 46 1.37 -21.49 -2.86
C THR A 46 1.88 -22.91 -3.11
N ARG A 47 0.98 -23.87 -3.28
CA ARG A 47 1.37 -25.27 -3.56
C ARG A 47 2.02 -25.37 -4.95
N ILE A 48 3.06 -26.19 -5.07
CA ILE A 48 3.71 -26.50 -6.37
C ILE A 48 2.68 -27.01 -7.40
N ALA A 49 1.72 -27.84 -6.96
CA ALA A 49 0.65 -28.32 -7.82
C ALA A 49 -0.25 -27.18 -8.36
N SER A 50 -0.45 -26.11 -7.59
CA SER A 50 -1.18 -24.92 -8.07
C SER A 50 -0.34 -24.13 -9.06
N VAL A 51 0.96 -23.96 -8.82
CA VAL A 51 1.89 -23.30 -9.76
C VAL A 51 1.89 -24.00 -11.13
N ARG A 52 1.93 -25.35 -11.15
CA ARG A 52 1.85 -26.12 -12.40
C ARG A 52 0.56 -25.88 -13.20
N LYS A 53 -0.53 -25.53 -12.53
CA LYS A 53 -1.84 -25.25 -13.15
C LYS A 53 -2.03 -23.79 -13.55
N MET A 54 -1.08 -22.90 -13.24
CA MET A 54 -1.23 -21.47 -13.59
C MET A 54 -1.30 -21.24 -15.10
N GLY A 55 -0.71 -22.12 -15.93
CA GLY A 55 -0.84 -22.08 -17.39
C GLY A 55 -2.25 -22.43 -17.91
N GLU A 56 -3.17 -22.84 -17.05
CA GLU A 56 -4.58 -23.12 -17.37
C GLU A 56 -5.52 -21.98 -16.91
N ALA A 57 -4.98 -20.91 -16.32
CA ALA A 57 -5.78 -19.79 -15.82
C ALA A 57 -6.45 -19.03 -16.97
N SER A 58 -7.64 -18.47 -16.74
CA SER A 58 -8.31 -17.63 -17.75
C SER A 58 -7.68 -16.25 -17.91
N LYS A 59 -7.05 -15.74 -16.85
CA LYS A 59 -6.41 -14.41 -16.79
C LYS A 59 -5.41 -14.36 -15.64
N THR A 60 -4.37 -13.55 -15.78
CA THR A 60 -3.43 -13.23 -14.69
C THR A 60 -3.62 -11.79 -14.26
N LEU A 61 -3.86 -11.58 -12.96
CA LEU A 61 -3.82 -10.24 -12.35
C LEU A 61 -2.43 -10.01 -11.77
N GLN A 62 -1.71 -9.03 -12.31
CA GLN A 62 -0.40 -8.61 -11.80
C GLN A 62 -0.57 -7.34 -10.96
N LEU A 63 -0.24 -7.41 -9.67
CA LEU A 63 -0.30 -6.27 -8.77
C LEU A 63 1.06 -5.60 -8.70
N GLY A 64 1.15 -4.39 -9.26
CA GLY A 64 2.34 -3.55 -9.36
C GLY A 64 2.43 -2.92 -10.76
N ARG A 65 2.22 -1.61 -10.85
CA ARG A 65 2.35 -0.83 -12.09
C ARG A 65 3.78 -0.81 -12.60
N SER A 66 4.77 -0.83 -11.70
CA SER A 66 6.19 -0.84 -12.07
C SER A 66 6.60 -2.12 -12.82
N LEU A 67 5.84 -3.20 -12.62
CA LEU A 67 6.04 -4.50 -13.22
C LEU A 67 5.53 -4.60 -14.66
N ALA A 68 4.84 -3.56 -15.17
CA ALA A 68 4.51 -3.51 -16.59
C ALA A 68 5.79 -3.60 -17.42
N ASP A 69 5.76 -4.29 -18.57
CA ASP A 69 6.89 -4.33 -19.51
C ASP A 69 8.20 -4.97 -18.98
N LEU A 70 8.18 -5.58 -17.79
CA LEU A 70 9.29 -6.37 -17.25
C LEU A 70 9.09 -7.87 -17.52
N ASP A 71 10.19 -8.63 -17.48
CA ASP A 71 10.14 -10.09 -17.46
C ASP A 71 9.69 -10.58 -16.07
N THR A 72 8.40 -10.86 -15.94
CA THR A 72 7.76 -11.29 -14.68
C THR A 72 7.20 -12.69 -14.79
N ALA A 73 6.71 -13.22 -13.65
CA ALA A 73 5.93 -14.45 -13.67
C ALA A 73 4.66 -14.32 -14.55
N ALA A 74 4.03 -13.14 -14.59
CA ALA A 74 2.84 -12.90 -15.41
C ALA A 74 3.18 -12.88 -16.90
N SER A 75 4.24 -12.15 -17.32
CA SER A 75 4.65 -12.14 -18.73
C SER A 75 5.16 -13.51 -19.18
N SER A 76 5.75 -14.31 -18.29
CA SER A 76 6.08 -15.71 -18.58
C SER A 76 4.83 -16.55 -18.89
N LEU A 77 3.72 -16.33 -18.16
CA LEU A 77 2.45 -17.02 -18.41
C LEU A 77 1.81 -16.58 -19.73
N GLU A 78 1.85 -15.29 -20.02
CA GLU A 78 1.37 -14.74 -21.29
C GLU A 78 2.15 -15.32 -22.48
N ASN A 79 3.47 -15.22 -22.45
CA ASN A 79 4.34 -15.64 -23.56
C ASN A 79 4.30 -17.16 -23.81
N ARG A 80 4.19 -17.97 -22.75
CA ARG A 80 4.28 -19.44 -22.88
C ARG A 80 2.94 -20.13 -23.03
N PHE A 81 1.87 -19.56 -22.48
CA PHE A 81 0.56 -20.20 -22.41
C PHE A 81 -0.56 -19.34 -23.00
N GLY A 82 -0.27 -18.11 -23.45
CA GLY A 82 -1.25 -17.20 -24.03
C GLY A 82 -2.25 -16.65 -23.02
N ILE A 83 -1.92 -16.68 -21.72
CA ILE A 83 -2.82 -16.17 -20.66
C ILE A 83 -2.80 -14.64 -20.65
N PRO A 84 -3.93 -13.95 -20.87
CA PRO A 84 -3.98 -12.50 -20.82
C PRO A 84 -3.56 -11.96 -19.45
N VAL A 85 -2.70 -10.94 -19.44
CA VAL A 85 -2.26 -10.25 -18.22
C VAL A 85 -2.98 -8.92 -18.08
N LEU A 86 -3.49 -8.66 -16.87
CA LEU A 86 -3.96 -7.32 -16.48
C LEU A 86 -3.09 -6.84 -15.32
N THR A 87 -2.33 -5.77 -15.58
CA THR A 87 -1.51 -5.10 -14.56
C THR A 87 -2.32 -4.00 -13.88
N LEU A 88 -2.37 -4.04 -12.54
CA LEU A 88 -3.06 -3.09 -11.68
C LEU A 88 -2.06 -2.54 -10.65
N GLY A 89 -2.33 -1.37 -10.05
CA GLY A 89 -1.60 -0.94 -8.86
C GLY A 89 -1.99 -1.74 -7.61
N TYR A 90 -1.35 -1.42 -6.49
CA TYR A 90 -1.84 -1.94 -5.20
C TYR A 90 -3.18 -1.25 -4.89
N PRO A 91 -4.23 -2.01 -4.51
CA PRO A 91 -5.55 -1.44 -4.24
C PRO A 91 -5.55 -0.73 -2.89
N VAL A 92 -5.00 0.48 -2.87
CA VAL A 92 -4.90 1.39 -1.72
C VAL A 92 -5.45 2.74 -2.14
N GLY A 93 -6.28 3.36 -1.32
CA GLY A 93 -7.05 4.53 -1.75
C GLY A 93 -8.34 4.13 -2.45
N ILE A 94 -9.22 5.10 -2.70
CA ILE A 94 -10.47 4.87 -3.44
C ILE A 94 -10.17 4.56 -4.91
N ARG A 95 -9.26 5.29 -5.57
CA ARG A 95 -9.10 5.16 -7.03
C ARG A 95 -8.53 3.79 -7.41
N GLU A 96 -7.43 3.36 -6.78
CA GLU A 96 -6.83 2.06 -7.11
C GLU A 96 -7.68 0.88 -6.60
N THR A 97 -8.40 1.06 -5.48
CA THR A 97 -9.34 0.03 -5.02
C THR A 97 -10.53 -0.09 -5.99
N ASP A 98 -11.14 1.01 -6.43
CA ASP A 98 -12.23 1.00 -7.41
C ASP A 98 -11.80 0.30 -8.72
N ARG A 99 -10.58 0.57 -9.22
CA ARG A 99 -10.02 -0.12 -10.39
C ARG A 99 -9.86 -1.63 -10.18
N PHE A 100 -9.40 -2.03 -8.99
CA PHE A 100 -9.28 -3.45 -8.64
C PHE A 100 -10.64 -4.13 -8.61
N PHE A 101 -11.64 -3.54 -7.95
CA PHE A 101 -13.00 -4.09 -7.90
C PHE A 101 -13.64 -4.15 -9.29
N GLN A 102 -13.49 -3.12 -10.13
CA GLN A 102 -13.96 -3.15 -11.53
C GLN A 102 -13.33 -4.33 -12.30
N ALA A 103 -12.03 -4.56 -12.15
CA ALA A 103 -11.36 -5.68 -12.80
C ALA A 103 -11.89 -7.05 -12.33
N LEU A 104 -12.33 -7.15 -11.06
CA LEU A 104 -12.96 -8.36 -10.53
C LEU A 104 -14.38 -8.54 -11.06
N GLU A 105 -15.17 -7.46 -11.14
CA GLU A 105 -16.52 -7.48 -11.74
C GLU A 105 -16.45 -7.96 -13.20
N ASP A 106 -15.52 -7.40 -13.98
CA ASP A 106 -15.30 -7.76 -15.39
C ASP A 106 -14.90 -9.24 -15.54
N LEU A 107 -14.07 -9.75 -14.62
CA LEU A 107 -13.59 -11.14 -14.65
C LEU A 107 -14.65 -12.14 -14.19
N ALA A 108 -15.42 -11.80 -13.16
CA ALA A 108 -16.42 -12.67 -12.57
C ALA A 108 -17.79 -12.59 -13.25
N GLY A 109 -18.06 -11.51 -14.00
CA GLY A 109 -19.36 -11.24 -14.60
C GLY A 109 -20.45 -11.01 -13.54
N MET A 110 -20.08 -10.45 -12.39
CA MET A 110 -21.00 -10.18 -11.28
C MET A 110 -20.66 -8.86 -10.60
N GLU A 111 -21.69 -8.22 -10.04
CA GLU A 111 -21.54 -6.95 -9.34
C GLU A 111 -20.86 -7.12 -7.98
N THR A 112 -20.14 -6.08 -7.56
CA THR A 112 -19.57 -5.95 -6.24
C THR A 112 -20.65 -6.08 -5.17
N SER A 113 -20.42 -6.96 -4.18
CA SER A 113 -21.33 -7.14 -3.05
C SER A 113 -21.54 -5.82 -2.28
N ARG A 114 -22.78 -5.61 -1.80
CA ARG A 114 -23.19 -4.42 -1.02
C ARG A 114 -22.28 -4.11 0.17
N LYS A 115 -21.64 -5.13 0.76
CA LYS A 115 -20.72 -4.94 1.89
C LYS A 115 -19.56 -3.98 1.53
N TYR A 116 -19.00 -4.10 0.33
CA TYR A 116 -17.89 -3.25 -0.12
C TYR A 116 -18.37 -1.86 -0.51
N SER A 117 -19.58 -1.73 -1.06
CA SER A 117 -20.18 -0.41 -1.27
C SER A 117 -20.35 0.37 0.03
N TRP A 118 -20.68 -0.32 1.13
CA TRP A 118 -20.74 0.28 2.46
C TRP A 118 -19.36 0.62 3.03
N GLU A 119 -18.36 -0.24 2.87
CA GLU A 119 -16.98 0.07 3.25
C GLU A 119 -16.46 1.31 2.51
N ARG A 120 -16.64 1.36 1.18
CA ARG A 120 -16.30 2.52 0.36
C ARG A 120 -17.03 3.78 0.83
N GLY A 121 -18.33 3.68 1.13
CA GLY A 121 -19.12 4.81 1.63
C GLY A 121 -18.61 5.36 2.97
N ARG A 122 -18.26 4.47 3.91
CA ARG A 122 -17.67 4.85 5.21
C ARG A 122 -16.29 5.47 5.07
N LEU A 123 -15.50 4.99 4.11
CA LEU A 123 -14.21 5.58 3.79
C LEU A 123 -14.34 7.01 3.29
N VAL A 124 -15.28 7.26 2.37
CA VAL A 124 -15.57 8.62 1.88
C VAL A 124 -16.04 9.53 3.02
N ASP A 125 -16.93 9.04 3.88
CA ASP A 125 -17.42 9.77 5.06
C ASP A 125 -16.25 10.15 6.00
N SER A 126 -15.34 9.21 6.26
CA SER A 126 -14.13 9.47 7.05
C SER A 126 -13.21 10.50 6.42
N TYR A 127 -13.04 10.48 5.09
CA TYR A 127 -12.28 11.52 4.38
C TYR A 127 -12.89 12.90 4.61
N ILE A 128 -14.22 13.02 4.55
CA ILE A 128 -14.93 14.27 4.81
C ILE A 128 -14.74 14.73 6.25
N ASP A 129 -14.84 13.85 7.24
CA ASP A 129 -14.70 14.22 8.65
C ASP A 129 -13.30 14.74 9.00
N ALA A 130 -12.26 14.10 8.44
CA ALA A 130 -10.88 14.37 8.79
C ALA A 130 -10.12 15.27 7.79
N HIS A 131 -10.73 15.70 6.68
CA HIS A 131 -10.06 16.52 5.65
C HIS A 131 -9.32 17.74 6.23
N LYS A 132 -9.93 18.42 7.22
CA LYS A 132 -9.35 19.61 7.88
C LYS A 132 -8.02 19.34 8.62
N TYR A 133 -7.74 18.08 8.96
CA TYR A 133 -6.51 17.70 9.66
C TYR A 133 -5.38 17.28 8.71
N VAL A 134 -5.74 16.76 7.52
CA VAL A 134 -4.79 16.22 6.54
C VAL A 134 -4.54 17.16 5.35
N PHE A 135 -5.51 17.99 4.96
CA PHE A 135 -5.40 18.83 3.79
C PHE A 135 -4.16 19.73 3.85
N GLY A 136 -3.37 19.72 2.78
CA GLY A 136 -2.13 20.47 2.64
C GLY A 136 -0.94 19.94 3.47
N LYS A 137 -1.11 18.87 4.26
CA LYS A 137 -0.01 18.28 5.03
C LYS A 137 1.01 17.64 4.09
N ARG A 138 2.28 17.90 4.39
CA ARG A 138 3.43 17.56 3.54
C ARG A 138 4.03 16.23 3.98
N ALA A 139 4.01 15.23 3.12
CA ALA A 139 4.43 13.88 3.46
C ALA A 139 5.69 13.44 2.72
N ILE A 140 6.60 12.77 3.43
CA ILE A 140 7.64 11.94 2.84
C ILE A 140 7.09 10.52 2.72
N LEU A 141 7.15 9.98 1.51
CA LEU A 141 6.84 8.59 1.21
C LEU A 141 8.15 7.85 0.87
N TYR A 142 8.36 6.68 1.46
CA TYR A 142 9.43 5.80 1.00
C TYR A 142 9.10 4.31 1.11
N GLY A 143 9.74 3.52 0.25
CA GLY A 143 9.58 2.08 0.22
C GLY A 143 9.91 1.49 -1.14
N GLU A 144 9.30 0.35 -1.44
CA GLU A 144 9.29 -0.24 -2.77
C GLU A 144 8.45 0.62 -3.73
N ILE A 145 8.75 0.59 -5.04
CA ILE A 145 8.21 1.50 -6.05
C ILE A 145 6.68 1.48 -6.04
N ASP A 146 6.07 0.30 -6.20
CA ASP A 146 4.60 0.20 -6.31
C ASP A 146 3.89 0.57 -5.01
N PHE A 147 4.55 0.30 -3.87
CA PHE A 147 4.07 0.75 -2.59
C PHE A 147 4.05 2.29 -2.47
N VAL A 148 5.13 2.96 -2.90
CA VAL A 148 5.19 4.43 -2.85
C VAL A 148 4.21 5.06 -3.83
N VAL A 149 4.06 4.49 -5.04
CA VAL A 149 3.06 4.95 -6.03
C VAL A 149 1.65 4.84 -5.47
N ALA A 150 1.30 3.73 -4.82
CA ALA A 150 -0.02 3.54 -4.21
C ALA A 150 -0.28 4.53 -3.07
N LEU A 151 0.71 4.78 -2.21
CA LEU A 151 0.61 5.79 -1.16
C LEU A 151 0.50 7.21 -1.73
N ALA A 152 1.22 7.53 -2.81
CA ALA A 152 1.14 8.83 -3.46
C ALA A 152 -0.27 9.08 -4.03
N SER A 153 -0.89 8.06 -4.63
CA SER A 153 -2.29 8.10 -5.05
C SER A 153 -3.22 8.42 -3.88
N LEU A 154 -3.11 7.68 -2.78
CA LEU A 154 -3.93 7.92 -1.59
C LEU A 154 -3.74 9.33 -1.03
N LEU A 155 -2.49 9.81 -0.94
CA LEU A 155 -2.22 11.16 -0.42
C LEU A 155 -2.83 12.25 -1.29
N ASP A 156 -2.70 12.11 -2.61
CA ASP A 156 -3.33 13.01 -3.58
C ASP A 156 -4.87 13.02 -3.45
N GLU A 157 -5.49 11.83 -3.27
CA GLU A 157 -6.93 11.67 -3.06
C GLU A 157 -7.45 12.42 -1.82
N ILE A 158 -6.69 12.41 -0.72
CA ILE A 158 -7.09 13.05 0.55
C ILE A 158 -6.58 14.49 0.70
N GLY A 159 -6.00 15.06 -0.36
CA GLY A 159 -5.52 16.44 -0.40
C GLY A 159 -4.23 16.69 0.39
N MET A 160 -3.45 15.64 0.67
CA MET A 160 -2.09 15.75 1.20
C MET A 160 -1.07 15.98 0.07
N VAL A 161 0.07 16.58 0.40
CA VAL A 161 1.13 16.87 -0.55
C VAL A 161 2.26 15.84 -0.39
N PRO A 162 2.47 14.89 -1.32
CA PRO A 162 3.60 13.97 -1.29
C PRO A 162 4.89 14.68 -1.71
N VAL A 163 5.46 15.50 -0.82
CA VAL A 163 6.60 16.38 -1.13
C VAL A 163 7.88 15.65 -1.51
N LEU A 164 8.02 14.39 -1.08
CA LEU A 164 9.12 13.52 -1.49
C LEU A 164 8.64 12.07 -1.58
N CYS A 165 8.74 11.50 -2.76
CA CYS A 165 8.55 10.07 -3.04
C CYS A 165 9.91 9.44 -3.27
N ALA A 166 10.33 8.50 -2.41
CA ALA A 166 11.66 7.93 -2.44
C ALA A 166 11.65 6.39 -2.51
N THR A 167 12.54 5.81 -3.30
CA THR A 167 12.79 4.36 -3.31
C THR A 167 14.28 4.07 -3.27
N GLY A 168 14.65 2.97 -2.60
CA GLY A 168 16.02 2.48 -2.56
C GLY A 168 16.41 1.65 -3.80
N ALA A 169 15.47 1.36 -4.69
CA ALA A 169 15.74 0.66 -5.94
C ALA A 169 16.02 1.68 -7.06
N ALA A 170 16.99 1.41 -7.93
CA ALA A 170 17.17 2.17 -9.17
C ALA A 170 16.02 1.85 -10.14
N SER A 171 15.39 2.86 -10.73
CA SER A 171 14.30 2.68 -11.68
C SER A 171 14.03 3.91 -12.54
N ASP A 172 14.23 3.74 -13.85
CA ASP A 172 13.93 4.78 -14.85
C ASP A 172 12.43 5.14 -14.94
N ARG A 173 11.55 4.30 -14.40
CA ARG A 173 10.08 4.47 -14.47
C ARG A 173 9.48 5.11 -13.24
N PHE A 174 10.20 5.17 -12.11
CA PHE A 174 9.60 5.58 -10.85
C PHE A 174 8.99 6.99 -10.92
N LYS A 175 9.71 7.93 -11.52
CA LYS A 175 9.23 9.30 -11.70
C LYS A 175 7.99 9.38 -12.59
N GLU A 176 7.96 8.62 -13.68
CA GLU A 176 6.82 8.56 -14.60
C GLU A 176 5.59 8.01 -13.88
N LEU A 177 5.75 6.90 -13.15
CA LEU A 177 4.67 6.24 -12.40
C LEU A 177 4.05 7.16 -11.34
N VAL A 178 4.88 7.86 -10.56
CA VAL A 178 4.38 8.83 -9.56
C VAL A 178 3.68 10.00 -10.24
N SER A 179 4.25 10.53 -11.33
CA SER A 179 3.65 11.66 -12.05
C SER A 179 2.33 11.29 -12.73
N ALA A 180 2.16 10.03 -13.14
CA ALA A 180 0.94 9.55 -13.78
C ALA A 180 -0.20 9.29 -12.79
N ILE A 181 0.09 9.04 -11.50
CA ILE A 181 -0.92 8.70 -10.50
C ILE A 181 -1.35 9.89 -9.64
N VAL A 182 -0.47 10.88 -9.47
CA VAL A 182 -0.75 12.11 -8.73
C VAL A 182 -1.41 13.10 -9.68
N GLU A 183 -2.70 13.40 -9.47
CA GLU A 183 -3.48 14.26 -10.37
C GLU A 183 -3.23 15.74 -10.11
N HIS A 184 -2.96 16.13 -8.85
CA HIS A 184 -2.67 17.52 -8.51
C HIS A 184 -1.21 17.88 -8.79
N HIS A 185 -0.99 19.07 -9.35
CA HIS A 185 0.36 19.57 -9.60
C HIS A 185 0.99 20.15 -8.32
N PHE A 186 2.07 19.52 -7.85
CA PHE A 186 2.86 19.97 -6.71
C PHE A 186 4.27 20.39 -7.17
N PRO A 187 4.55 21.70 -7.36
CA PRO A 187 5.83 22.17 -7.88
C PRO A 187 7.06 21.70 -7.08
N ASP A 188 6.90 21.52 -5.78
CA ASP A 188 7.97 21.12 -4.86
C ASP A 188 8.09 19.60 -4.68
N MET A 189 7.24 18.80 -5.35
CA MET A 189 7.29 17.34 -5.24
C MET A 189 8.59 16.81 -5.86
N GLN A 190 9.36 16.10 -5.05
CA GLN A 190 10.56 15.42 -5.49
C GLN A 190 10.28 13.91 -5.62
N VAL A 191 10.73 13.30 -6.71
CA VAL A 191 10.69 11.84 -6.89
C VAL A 191 12.12 11.36 -7.10
N VAL A 192 12.58 10.45 -6.24
CA VAL A 192 14.00 10.06 -6.15
C VAL A 192 14.12 8.56 -6.00
N ASP A 193 14.79 7.92 -6.94
CA ASP A 193 15.19 6.51 -6.90
C ASP A 193 16.66 6.35 -6.49
N ASP A 194 17.12 5.11 -6.33
CA ASP A 194 18.48 4.76 -5.90
C ASP A 194 19.00 5.60 -4.72
N THR A 195 18.14 5.79 -3.71
CA THR A 195 18.42 6.72 -2.62
C THR A 195 18.43 6.06 -1.25
N ASP A 196 19.07 6.75 -0.30
CA ASP A 196 19.19 6.33 1.10
C ASP A 196 18.61 7.37 2.06
N PHE A 197 18.51 7.00 3.34
CA PHE A 197 17.96 7.89 4.36
C PHE A 197 18.81 9.14 4.62
N ALA A 198 20.11 9.13 4.32
CA ALA A 198 20.95 10.31 4.49
C ALA A 198 20.64 11.35 3.41
N THR A 199 20.48 10.89 2.17
CA THR A 199 20.08 11.70 1.01
C THR A 199 18.66 12.24 1.16
N ILE A 200 17.72 11.40 1.62
CA ILE A 200 16.36 11.85 1.95
C ILE A 200 16.42 12.98 2.99
N LEU A 201 17.20 12.81 4.06
CA LEU A 201 17.33 13.83 5.10
C LEU A 201 17.92 15.15 4.58
N GLU A 202 18.92 15.08 3.69
CA GLU A 202 19.49 16.27 3.05
C GLU A 202 18.44 17.05 2.26
N ARG A 203 17.63 16.34 1.47
CA ARG A 203 16.53 16.94 0.68
C ARG A 203 15.45 17.57 1.57
N CYS A 204 15.25 17.07 2.78
CA CYS A 204 14.27 17.62 3.74
C CYS A 204 14.56 19.09 4.11
N ARG A 205 15.79 19.58 3.92
CA ARG A 205 16.18 20.97 4.21
C ARG A 205 15.37 22.00 3.43
N THR A 206 14.84 21.65 2.25
CA THR A 206 14.11 22.58 1.38
C THR A 206 12.60 22.30 1.29
N ILE A 207 12.11 21.16 1.80
CA ILE A 207 10.72 20.71 1.58
C ILE A 207 9.83 20.67 2.83
N GLN A 208 10.32 20.98 4.03
CA GLN A 208 9.53 21.15 5.27
C GLN A 208 8.37 20.13 5.45
N PRO A 209 8.67 18.83 5.64
CA PRO A 209 7.67 17.78 5.78
C PRO A 209 6.97 17.83 7.16
N ASP A 210 5.70 17.45 7.19
CA ASP A 210 4.88 17.29 8.41
C ASP A 210 4.83 15.84 8.91
N ILE A 211 5.01 14.85 8.01
CA ILE A 211 4.85 13.43 8.31
C ILE A 211 5.72 12.57 7.42
N ILE A 212 6.10 11.39 7.92
CA ILE A 212 6.82 10.37 7.18
C ILE A 212 5.95 9.10 7.15
N ILE A 213 5.84 8.46 5.99
CA ILE A 213 5.08 7.23 5.80
C ILE A 213 5.98 6.18 5.13
N GLY A 214 6.18 5.05 5.80
CA GLY A 214 7.05 3.98 5.35
C GLY A 214 7.37 2.98 6.46
N ASN A 215 8.42 2.18 6.27
CA ASN A 215 8.75 1.07 7.19
C ASN A 215 9.50 1.52 8.46
N SER A 216 9.98 0.63 9.34
CA SER A 216 10.67 1.06 10.59
C SER A 216 11.99 1.81 10.38
N LYS A 217 12.64 1.69 9.21
CA LYS A 217 13.97 2.27 8.98
C LYS A 217 13.97 3.80 8.93
N GLY A 218 12.86 4.42 8.56
CA GLY A 218 12.69 5.87 8.61
C GLY A 218 12.55 6.45 10.02
N TYR A 219 12.61 5.64 11.08
CA TYR A 219 12.65 6.16 12.45
C TYR A 219 13.83 7.13 12.67
N TYR A 220 14.95 6.89 11.98
CA TYR A 220 16.07 7.83 11.93
C TYR A 220 15.64 9.21 11.43
N LEU A 221 14.90 9.28 10.31
CA LEU A 221 14.38 10.54 9.76
C LEU A 221 13.43 11.21 10.74
N ALA A 222 12.47 10.46 11.30
CA ALA A 222 11.49 10.97 12.25
C ALA A 222 12.15 11.63 13.46
N ARG A 223 13.21 11.01 14.00
CA ARG A 223 14.00 11.56 15.10
C ARG A 223 14.77 12.83 14.73
N LYS A 224 15.31 12.91 13.52
CA LYS A 224 16.07 14.09 13.06
C LYS A 224 15.17 15.27 12.72
N LEU A 225 13.97 15.00 12.19
CA LEU A 225 13.03 16.02 11.73
C LEU A 225 12.00 16.41 12.80
N GLY A 226 11.81 15.61 13.84
CA GLY A 226 10.82 15.91 14.90
C GLY A 226 9.37 15.80 14.42
N ILE A 227 9.11 14.85 13.51
CA ILE A 227 7.79 14.61 12.89
C ILE A 227 7.39 13.14 12.99
N PRO A 228 6.08 12.84 12.98
CA PRO A 228 5.58 11.47 13.14
C PRO A 228 5.98 10.55 11.98
N LEU A 229 6.19 9.28 12.31
CA LEU A 229 6.38 8.18 11.35
C LEU A 229 5.20 7.22 11.41
N ILE A 230 4.43 7.16 10.33
CA ILE A 230 3.39 6.16 10.11
C ILE A 230 4.04 4.91 9.53
N ARG A 231 3.98 3.83 10.32
CA ARG A 231 4.61 2.55 9.96
C ARG A 231 3.68 1.72 9.08
N VAL A 232 4.08 1.58 7.83
CA VAL A 232 3.41 0.75 6.82
C VAL A 232 4.45 0.23 5.81
N GLY A 233 4.18 -0.90 5.17
CA GLY A 233 5.14 -1.58 4.30
C GLY A 233 6.11 -2.49 5.08
N PHE A 234 7.29 -2.72 4.53
CA PHE A 234 8.25 -3.72 5.04
C PHE A 234 9.70 -3.18 5.03
N PRO A 235 10.53 -3.49 6.04
CA PRO A 235 10.24 -4.24 7.26
C PRO A 235 9.74 -3.33 8.41
N ILE A 236 8.76 -3.80 9.18
CA ILE A 236 8.38 -3.18 10.45
C ILE A 236 8.84 -4.09 11.59
N HIS A 237 9.91 -3.68 12.29
CA HIS A 237 10.60 -4.49 13.31
C HIS A 237 10.68 -3.82 14.68
N ASP A 238 10.27 -2.55 14.78
CA ASP A 238 10.24 -1.79 16.03
C ASP A 238 8.82 -1.66 16.61
N ARG A 239 7.87 -2.45 16.10
CA ARG A 239 6.49 -2.56 16.58
C ARG A 239 6.02 -4.00 16.51
N ILE A 240 5.12 -4.37 17.41
CA ILE A 240 4.44 -5.67 17.37
C ILE A 240 3.25 -5.60 16.43
N GLY A 241 3.05 -6.65 15.62
CA GLY A 241 1.88 -6.78 14.74
C GLY A 241 2.05 -6.22 13.33
N ALA A 242 3.30 -6.01 12.88
CA ALA A 242 3.61 -5.64 11.51
C ALA A 242 2.87 -6.49 10.47
N GLN A 243 2.78 -7.80 10.72
CA GLN A 243 2.16 -8.75 9.82
C GLN A 243 0.63 -8.66 9.78
N ARG A 244 0.02 -8.01 10.78
CA ARG A 244 -1.43 -7.79 10.89
C ARG A 244 -1.88 -6.43 10.37
N ILE A 245 -0.96 -5.60 9.86
CA ILE A 245 -1.30 -4.31 9.27
C ILE A 245 -2.06 -4.53 7.97
N LEU A 246 -3.34 -4.16 7.95
CA LEU A 246 -4.14 -4.11 6.72
C LEU A 246 -3.98 -2.73 6.07
N SER A 247 -3.82 -2.71 4.75
CA SER A 247 -3.63 -1.50 3.94
C SER A 247 -4.35 -1.54 2.59
N VAL A 248 -4.70 -2.74 2.11
CA VAL A 248 -5.39 -2.94 0.83
C VAL A 248 -6.91 -3.02 0.96
N GLY A 249 -7.62 -2.70 -0.12
CA GLY A 249 -9.08 -2.63 -0.14
C GLY A 249 -9.61 -1.39 0.59
N TYR A 250 -10.94 -1.24 0.61
CA TYR A 250 -11.58 -0.11 1.30
C TYR A 250 -11.33 -0.16 2.81
N GLU A 251 -11.43 -1.35 3.43
CA GLU A 251 -11.15 -1.54 4.86
C GLU A 251 -9.68 -1.24 5.21
N GLY A 252 -8.72 -1.76 4.44
CA GLY A 252 -7.30 -1.48 4.69
C GLY A 252 -6.96 0.00 4.49
N THR A 253 -7.57 0.63 3.49
CA THR A 253 -7.42 2.05 3.24
C THR A 253 -7.98 2.87 4.41
N GLN A 254 -9.15 2.53 4.95
CA GLN A 254 -9.72 3.15 6.16
C GLN A 254 -8.73 3.07 7.32
N GLN A 255 -8.21 1.88 7.62
CA GLN A 255 -7.26 1.71 8.73
C GLN A 255 -5.97 2.50 8.51
N LEU A 256 -5.49 2.60 7.26
CA LEU A 256 -4.32 3.42 6.93
C LEU A 256 -4.60 4.92 7.08
N PHE A 257 -5.74 5.38 6.60
CA PHE A 257 -6.17 6.77 6.74
C PHE A 257 -6.27 7.18 8.22
N ASP A 258 -6.95 6.38 9.05
CA ASP A 258 -7.09 6.64 10.48
C ASP A 258 -5.73 6.73 11.18
N ARG A 259 -4.76 5.88 10.79
CA ARG A 259 -3.39 5.94 11.33
C ARG A 259 -2.67 7.22 10.93
N ILE A 260 -2.83 7.69 9.69
CA ILE A 260 -2.23 8.95 9.22
C ILE A 260 -2.81 10.13 10.01
N VAL A 261 -4.14 10.23 10.07
CA VAL A 261 -4.84 11.31 10.78
C VAL A 261 -4.45 11.33 12.26
N ASN A 262 -4.53 10.17 12.93
CA ASN A 262 -4.22 10.08 14.35
C ASN A 262 -2.75 10.37 14.66
N GLY A 263 -1.81 9.94 13.81
CA GLY A 263 -0.39 10.27 14.00
C GLY A 263 -0.09 11.77 13.87
N LEU A 264 -0.82 12.49 13.02
CA LEU A 264 -0.74 13.96 12.95
C LEU A 264 -1.33 14.62 14.20
N LEU A 265 -2.49 14.14 14.66
CA LEU A 265 -3.16 14.67 15.85
C LEU A 265 -2.32 14.45 17.11
N GLU A 266 -1.80 13.23 17.30
CA GLU A 266 -0.92 12.88 18.41
C GLU A 266 0.32 13.78 18.42
N SER A 267 1.02 13.92 17.28
CA SER A 267 2.19 14.80 17.20
C SER A 267 1.87 16.27 17.51
N ARG A 268 0.69 16.75 17.13
CA ARG A 268 0.25 18.11 17.47
C ARG A 268 -0.01 18.26 18.97
N GLN A 269 -0.66 17.28 19.59
CA GLN A 269 -0.95 17.27 21.02
C GLN A 269 0.33 17.24 21.87
N GLU A 270 1.29 16.39 21.51
CA GLU A 270 2.59 16.31 22.21
C GLU A 270 3.39 17.61 22.18
N LYS A 271 3.22 18.41 21.12
CA LYS A 271 3.89 19.72 20.95
C LYS A 271 3.17 20.86 21.68
N THR A 272 1.94 20.65 22.15
CA THR A 272 1.14 21.68 22.79
C THR A 272 1.33 21.64 24.32
N SER A 273 1.63 22.78 24.93
CA SER A 273 1.85 22.90 26.38
C SER A 273 0.54 22.99 27.19
N VAL A 274 -0.57 23.30 26.52
CA VAL A 274 -1.91 23.26 27.08
C VAL A 274 -2.41 21.83 26.95
N GLY A 275 -2.85 21.21 28.05
CA GLY A 275 -3.45 19.87 28.02
C GLY A 275 -4.68 19.79 27.12
N TYR A 276 -5.38 18.64 27.09
CA TYR A 276 -6.52 18.42 26.19
C TYR A 276 -7.61 19.50 26.36
N SER A 277 -7.59 20.51 25.47
CA SER A 277 -8.68 21.46 25.25
C SER A 277 -9.13 21.27 23.82
N TYR A 278 -10.45 21.20 23.59
CA TYR A 278 -11.06 21.00 22.27
C TYR A 278 -10.28 21.73 21.16
N MET A 279 -9.67 20.93 20.27
CA MET A 279 -8.94 21.39 19.07
C MET A 279 -9.84 21.47 17.86
#